data_AF-A0A261FR39-F1
#
_entry.id   AF-A0A261FR39-F1
#
_cell.length_a   1.000
_cell.length_b   1.000
_cell.length_c   1.000
_cell.angle_alpha   90.00
_cell.angle_beta   90.00
_cell.angle_gamma   90.00
#
_symmetry.space_group_name_H-M   'P 1'
#
loop_
_entity.id
_entity.type
_entity.pdbx_description
1 polymer ?
#
loop_
_entity_poly.entity_id
_entity_poly.type
_entity_poly.pdbx_seq_one_letter_code
_entity_poly.pdbx_strand_id
1 'polypeptide(L)' 'MKSTKFADETPIIRQANGHTSLKRLEPLKSATESLGLKDTRVTMRLVREGKLKAVKIGTRVLITSKSLNEFAGC' A
#
# COMPACT_ATOMS: atom_id res chain seq x y z
N MET A 1 -31.84 -19.67 42.06
CA MET A 1 -31.68 -19.23 40.66
C MET A 1 -30.45 -18.32 40.58
N LYS A 2 -29.35 -18.81 39.99
CA LYS A 2 -28.16 -17.99 39.68
C LYS A 2 -27.85 -18.24 38.20
N SER A 3 -28.08 -17.26 37.36
CA SER A 3 -27.72 -17.29 35.94
C SER A 3 -26.81 -16.12 35.61
N THR A 4 -25.79 -16.46 34.84
CA THR A 4 -24.48 -15.85 34.66
C THR A 4 -24.50 -14.56 33.86
N LYS A 5 -23.67 -13.59 34.26
CA LYS A 5 -23.38 -12.37 33.51
C LYS A 5 -22.54 -12.75 32.29
N PHE A 6 -23.04 -12.45 31.09
CA PHE A 6 -22.27 -12.54 29.85
C PHE A 6 -21.27 -11.38 29.85
N ALA A 7 -19.98 -11.71 29.84
CA ALA A 7 -18.91 -10.74 29.74
C ALA A 7 -18.84 -10.22 28.29
N ASP A 8 -18.87 -8.89 28.17
CA ASP A 8 -18.82 -8.14 26.94
C ASP A 8 -17.39 -8.20 26.37
N GLU A 9 -17.15 -9.11 25.43
CA GLU A 9 -15.87 -9.25 24.72
C GLU A 9 -15.72 -8.08 23.76
N THR A 10 -15.13 -6.99 24.24
CA THR A 10 -14.74 -5.84 23.42
C THR A 10 -13.65 -6.27 22.43
N PRO A 11 -13.81 -6.06 21.11
CA PRO A 11 -12.76 -6.38 20.16
C PRO A 11 -11.55 -5.49 20.42
N ILE A 12 -10.43 -6.11 20.79
CA ILE A 12 -9.15 -5.43 21.00
C ILE A 12 -8.70 -4.88 19.64
N ILE A 13 -9.00 -3.60 19.38
CA ILE A 13 -8.44 -2.88 18.22
C ILE A 13 -6.94 -2.78 18.46
N ARG A 14 -6.16 -3.66 17.81
CA ARG A 14 -4.70 -3.61 17.83
C ARG A 14 -4.28 -2.27 17.23
N GLN A 15 -3.88 -1.33 18.08
CA GLN A 15 -3.29 -0.06 17.64
C GLN A 15 -2.11 -0.37 16.74
N ALA A 16 -2.12 0.17 15.51
CA ALA A 16 -1.01 0.01 14.58
C ALA A 16 0.28 0.55 15.23
N ASN A 17 1.32 -0.27 15.30
CA ASN A 17 2.61 0.13 15.88
C ASN A 17 3.12 1.39 15.17
N GLY A 18 3.40 2.46 15.91
CA GLY A 18 3.87 3.76 15.39
C GLY A 18 5.20 3.74 14.61
N HIS A 19 5.79 2.56 14.39
CA HIS A 19 6.99 2.31 13.59
C HIS A 19 6.71 1.75 12.19
N THR A 20 5.46 1.41 11.83
CA THR A 20 5.12 1.19 10.42
C THR A 20 5.21 2.54 9.71
N SER A 21 6.34 2.78 9.05
CA SER A 21 6.55 3.95 8.21
C SER A 21 5.34 4.12 7.29
N LEU A 22 4.64 5.25 7.40
CA LEU A 22 3.55 5.66 6.51
C LEU A 22 4.03 5.97 5.08
N LYS A 23 5.23 5.51 4.68
CA LYS A 23 5.67 5.53 3.28
C LYS A 23 4.65 4.70 2.50
N ARG A 24 3.64 5.39 1.99
CA ARG A 24 2.53 4.78 1.25
C ARG A 24 3.15 4.05 0.07
N LEU A 25 2.90 2.75 0.05
CA LEU A 25 3.29 1.85 -1.01
C LEU A 25 2.03 1.51 -1.78
N GLU A 26 2.00 1.86 -3.05
CA GLU A 26 0.89 1.56 -3.94
C GLU A 26 1.19 0.28 -4.72
N PRO A 27 0.29 -0.72 -4.72
CA PRO A 27 0.43 -1.87 -5.58
C PRO A 27 0.58 -1.46 -7.04
N LEU A 28 1.36 -2.20 -7.82
CA LEU A 28 1.61 -1.92 -9.24
C LEU A 28 0.33 -1.60 -10.03
N LYS A 29 -0.76 -2.33 -9.79
CA LYS A 29 -2.04 -2.09 -10.46
C LYS A 29 -2.63 -0.72 -10.11
N SER A 30 -2.77 -0.42 -8.82
CA SER A 30 -3.29 0.88 -8.35
C SER A 30 -2.42 2.04 -8.84
N ALA A 31 -1.10 1.90 -8.76
CA ALA A 31 -0.17 2.90 -9.29
C ALA A 31 -0.32 3.12 -10.81
N THR A 32 -0.62 2.07 -11.57
CA THR A 32 -0.90 2.17 -13.01
C THR A 32 -2.17 2.98 -13.26
N GLU A 33 -3.22 2.73 -12.48
CA GLU A 33 -4.48 3.48 -12.54
C GLU A 33 -4.28 4.95 -12.11
N SER A 34 -3.49 5.21 -11.07
CA SER A 34 -3.12 6.56 -10.61
C SER A 34 -2.40 7.38 -11.69
N LEU A 35 -1.64 6.72 -12.57
CA LEU A 35 -0.96 7.35 -13.71
C LEU A 35 -1.87 7.51 -14.94
N GLY A 36 -3.15 7.11 -14.85
CA GLY A 36 -4.08 7.11 -15.99
C GLY A 36 -3.75 6.04 -17.04
N LEU A 37 -2.94 5.05 -16.70
CA LEU A 37 -2.54 3.97 -17.59
C LEU A 37 -3.47 2.75 -17.39
N LYS A 38 -3.57 1.92 -18.43
CA LYS A 38 -4.34 0.66 -18.38
C LYS A 38 -3.44 -0.57 -18.26
N ASP A 39 -2.23 -0.50 -18.78
CA ASP A 39 -1.31 -1.64 -18.84
C ASP A 39 -0.19 -1.51 -17.80
N THR A 40 -0.18 -2.44 -16.86
CA THR A 40 0.86 -2.55 -15.81
C THR A 40 2.26 -2.79 -16.36
N ARG A 41 2.40 -3.31 -17.59
CA ARG A 41 3.71 -3.49 -18.25
C ARG A 41 4.39 -2.15 -18.54
N VAL A 42 3.61 -1.11 -18.83
CA VAL A 42 4.11 0.26 -19.02
C VAL A 42 4.67 0.78 -17.71
N THR A 43 3.93 0.63 -16.63
CA THR A 43 4.39 1.02 -15.28
C THR A 43 5.64 0.23 -14.86
N MET A 44 5.70 -1.07 -15.14
CA MET A 44 6.91 -1.87 -14.91
C MET A 44 8.09 -1.43 -15.77
N ARG A 45 7.85 -0.98 -17.00
CA ARG A 45 8.89 -0.39 -17.85
C ARG A 45 9.44 0.89 -17.24
N LEU A 46 8.59 1.78 -16.70
CA LEU A 46 9.03 2.99 -15.99
C LEU A 46 9.90 2.67 -14.76
N VAL A 47 9.54 1.62 -14.02
CA VAL A 47 10.37 1.12 -12.90
C VAL A 47 11.74 0.63 -13.40
N ARG A 48 11.78 -0.15 -14.48
CA ARG A 48 13.03 -0.66 -15.07
C ARG A 48 13.91 0.44 -15.67
N GLU A 49 13.30 1.47 -16.23
CA GLU A 49 13.98 2.67 -16.76
C GLU A 49 14.44 3.61 -15.63
N GLY A 50 14.16 3.30 -14.36
CA GLY A 50 14.56 4.11 -13.21
C GLY A 50 13.71 5.36 -12.97
N LYS A 51 12.60 5.52 -13.71
CA LYS A 51 11.67 6.66 -13.59
C LYS A 51 10.74 6.55 -12.39
N LEU A 52 10.50 5.33 -11.90
CA LEU A 52 9.70 5.06 -10.71
C LEU A 52 10.48 4.23 -9.69
N LYS A 53 10.44 4.65 -8.42
CA LYS A 53 10.99 3.89 -7.30
C LYS A 53 9.98 2.88 -6.78
N ALA A 54 10.35 1.61 -6.88
CA ALA A 54 9.55 0.49 -6.40
C ALA A 54 10.28 -0.34 -5.34
N VAL A 55 9.50 -0.97 -4.47
CA VAL A 55 9.94 -1.94 -3.46
C VAL A 55 9.26 -3.27 -3.75
N LYS A 56 10.04 -4.35 -3.74
CA LYS A 56 9.50 -5.70 -3.87
C LYS A 56 9.25 -6.28 -2.48
N ILE A 57 8.02 -6.71 -2.21
CA ILE A 57 7.64 -7.40 -0.98
C ILE A 57 7.07 -8.77 -1.38
N GLY A 58 7.84 -9.83 -1.12
CA GLY A 58 7.53 -11.17 -1.62
C GLY A 58 7.47 -11.20 -3.15
N THR A 59 6.32 -11.62 -3.69
CA THR A 59 6.07 -11.65 -5.14
C THR A 59 5.49 -10.35 -5.70
N ARG A 60 5.16 -9.38 -4.84
CA ARG A 60 4.47 -8.14 -5.23
C ARG A 60 5.47 -7.01 -5.42
N VAL A 61 5.27 -6.25 -6.49
CA VAL A 61 5.95 -4.96 -6.71
C VAL A 61 5.02 -3.86 -6.25
N LEU A 62 5.52 -3.02 -5.35
CA LEU A 62 4.81 -1.83 -4.89
C LEU A 62 5.64 -0.60 -5.24
N ILE A 63 4.97 0.48 -5.60
CA ILE A 63 5.58 1.74 -6.00
C ILE A 63 5.43 2.72 -4.84
N THR A 64 6.48 3.46 -4.55
CA THR A 64 6.42 4.46 -3.49
C THR A 64 5.55 5.64 -3.94
N SER A 65 4.56 6.04 -3.14
CA SER A 65 3.70 7.18 -3.50
C SER A 65 4.50 8.46 -3.72
N LYS A 66 5.63 8.64 -3.01
CA LYS A 66 6.57 9.74 -3.27
C LYS A 66 7.03 9.76 -4.72
N SER A 67 7.47 8.63 -5.25
CA SER A 67 7.96 8.56 -6.63
C SER A 67 6.85 8.68 -7.66
N LEU A 68 5.63 8.22 -7.34
CA LEU A 68 4.46 8.43 -8.20
C LEU A 68 4.12 9.90 -8.31
N ASN A 69 4.06 10.61 -7.18
CA ASN A 69 3.78 12.05 -7.14
C ASN A 69 4.87 12.85 -7.89
N GLU A 70 6.14 12.55 -7.62
CA GLU A 70 7.28 13.15 -8.33
C GLU A 70 7.18 12.95 -9.86
N PHE A 71 6.77 11.76 -10.30
CA PHE A 71 6.60 11.46 -11.73
C PHE A 71 5.37 12.16 -12.33
N ALA A 72 4.28 12.24 -11.59
CA ALA A 72 3.04 12.91 -12.02
C ALA A 72 3.14 14.45 -11.96
N GLY A 73 4.20 15.00 -11.35
CA GLY A 73 4.37 16.44 -11.18
C GLY A 73 3.44 17.07 -10.14
N CYS A 74 3.00 16.28 -9.15
CA CYS A 74 2.06 16.68 -8.10
C CYS A 74 2.69 16.68 -6.70
#